data_AF-A0A4S4FV54-F1
#
_entry.id   AF-A0A4S4FV54-F1
#
_cell.length_a   1.000
_cell.length_b   1.000
_cell.length_c   1.000
_cell.angle_alpha   90.00
_cell.angle_beta   90.00
_cell.angle_gamma   90.00
#
_symmetry.space_group_name_H-M   'P 1'
#
loop_
_entity.id
_entity.type
_entity.pdbx_description
1 polymer ?
#
loop_
_entity_poly.entity_id
_entity_poly.type
_entity_poly.pdbx_seq_one_letter_code
_entity_poly.pdbx_strand_id
1 'polypeptide(L)'
;GIEFRLNTEIGKDITMEQLLAEYDAVFMGMGTYTYMKGGFAGEDLPGVYDALDFLIANVNRNLGFEKSPEDFVDMKGKKVVVLGGGDTAMDCNRTSIRQGAKSVT
;
A
#
# COMPACT_ATOMS: atom_id res chain seq x y z
N GLY A 1 -27.16 -3.05 14.29
CA GLY A 1 -26.17 -3.73 13.43
C GLY A 1 -24.82 -3.09 13.63
N ILE A 2 -23.83 -3.37 12.77
CA ILE A 2 -22.52 -2.68 12.82
C ILE A 2 -22.63 -1.33 12.09
N GLU A 3 -22.08 -0.27 12.68
CA GLU A 3 -21.94 1.05 12.06
C GLU A 3 -20.51 1.24 11.54
N PHE A 4 -20.35 1.68 10.29
CA PHE A 4 -19.05 1.99 9.69
C PHE A 4 -18.86 3.50 9.59
N ARG A 5 -17.89 4.04 10.32
CA ARG A 5 -17.45 5.45 10.22
C ARG A 5 -16.15 5.51 9.43
N LEU A 6 -16.26 5.67 8.10
CA LEU A 6 -15.12 5.74 7.19
C LEU A 6 -14.50 7.16 7.20
N ASN A 7 -13.28 7.29 6.69
CA ASN A 7 -12.54 8.56 6.65
C ASN A 7 -12.42 9.23 8.03
N THR A 8 -12.27 8.44 9.10
CA THR A 8 -12.08 8.91 10.47
C THR A 8 -10.78 8.34 11.01
N GLU A 9 -9.81 9.20 11.27
CA GLU A 9 -8.47 8.85 11.76
C GLU A 9 -8.38 9.12 13.27
N ILE A 10 -8.04 8.09 14.02
CA ILE A 10 -7.86 8.19 15.47
C ILE A 10 -6.55 8.93 15.78
N GLY A 11 -6.63 9.94 16.65
CA GLY A 11 -5.54 10.88 16.95
C GLY A 11 -5.59 12.17 16.13
N LYS A 12 -6.45 12.24 15.11
CA LYS A 12 -6.64 13.44 14.28
C LYS A 12 -8.09 13.94 14.29
N ASP A 13 -9.03 13.07 13.89
CA ASP A 13 -10.45 13.42 13.81
C ASP A 13 -11.18 13.16 15.13
N ILE A 14 -10.79 12.10 15.84
CA ILE A 14 -11.25 11.77 17.19
C ILE A 14 -10.09 11.28 18.05
N THR A 15 -10.17 11.45 19.37
CA THR A 15 -9.11 11.04 20.30
C THR A 15 -9.38 9.66 20.91
N MET A 16 -8.34 9.00 21.41
CA MET A 16 -8.51 7.73 22.12
C MET A 16 -9.30 7.91 23.42
N GLU A 17 -9.16 9.05 24.08
CA GLU A 17 -9.89 9.36 25.33
C GLU A 17 -11.40 9.46 25.07
N GLN A 18 -11.81 10.06 23.94
CA GLN A 18 -13.22 10.09 23.54
C GLN A 18 -13.78 8.68 23.38
N LEU A 19 -13.05 7.80 22.69
CA LEU A 19 -13.47 6.41 22.52
C LEU A 19 -13.58 5.66 23.86
N LEU A 20 -12.65 5.86 24.77
CA LEU A 20 -12.66 5.22 26.08
C LEU A 20 -13.76 5.77 27.02
N ALA A 21 -14.23 6.99 26.77
CA ALA A 21 -15.33 7.59 27.51
C ALA A 21 -16.71 7.16 26.97
N GLU A 22 -16.83 6.96 25.66
CA GLU A 22 -18.10 6.67 24.98
C GLU A 22 -18.42 5.18 24.88
N TYR A 23 -17.43 4.29 24.96
CA TYR A 23 -17.60 2.85 24.73
C TYR A 23 -17.06 2.00 25.89
N ASP A 24 -17.74 0.89 26.18
CA ASP A 24 -17.35 -0.05 27.24
C ASP A 24 -16.03 -0.79 26.97
N ALA A 25 -15.66 -0.94 25.69
CA ALA A 25 -14.43 -1.61 25.27
C ALA A 25 -13.96 -1.11 23.90
N VAL A 26 -12.64 -1.19 23.68
CA VAL A 26 -11.99 -0.79 22.42
C VAL A 26 -11.09 -1.92 21.92
N PHE A 27 -11.25 -2.29 20.65
CA PHE A 27 -10.36 -3.21 19.93
C PHE A 27 -9.50 -2.43 18.95
N MET A 28 -8.17 -2.56 19.06
CA MET A 28 -7.21 -1.90 18.16
C MET A 28 -6.81 -2.84 17.02
N GLY A 29 -7.47 -2.67 15.87
CA GLY A 29 -7.27 -3.48 14.66
C GLY A 29 -6.57 -2.73 13.51
N MET A 30 -5.70 -1.77 13.80
CA MET A 30 -5.12 -0.87 12.79
C MET A 30 -4.08 -1.55 11.88
N GLY A 31 -3.66 -2.78 12.14
CA GLY A 31 -2.59 -3.42 11.36
C GLY A 31 -1.24 -2.70 11.48
N THR A 32 -0.34 -2.93 10.52
CA THR A 32 1.03 -2.39 10.49
C THR A 32 1.27 -1.60 9.21
N TYR A 33 1.11 -0.28 9.26
CA TYR A 33 1.29 0.61 8.10
C TYR A 33 2.69 1.18 7.95
N THR A 34 3.56 1.03 8.94
CA THR A 34 4.95 1.48 8.84
C THR A 34 5.75 0.49 8.00
N TYR A 35 6.15 0.92 6.81
CA TYR A 35 7.03 0.16 5.93
C TYR A 35 8.39 -0.08 6.60
N MET A 36 8.95 -1.28 6.41
CA MET A 36 10.36 -1.50 6.65
C MET A 36 11.16 -0.95 5.47
N LYS A 37 11.92 0.13 5.71
CA LYS A 37 12.94 0.60 4.76
C LYS A 37 14.21 -0.21 4.92
N GLY A 38 14.85 -0.54 3.80
CA GLY A 38 16.11 -1.25 3.78
C GLY A 38 17.30 -0.38 4.17
N GLY A 39 17.20 0.95 4.02
CA GLY A 39 18.22 1.89 4.46
C GLY A 39 19.55 1.77 3.70
N PHE A 40 19.51 1.20 2.49
CA PHE A 40 20.68 0.99 1.65
C PHE A 40 20.84 2.11 0.62
N ALA A 41 22.06 2.30 0.13
CA ALA A 41 22.35 3.33 -0.86
C ALA A 41 21.55 3.10 -2.15
N GLY A 42 20.89 4.15 -2.63
CA GLY A 42 20.11 4.13 -3.86
C GLY A 42 18.62 3.80 -3.70
N GLU A 43 18.13 3.66 -2.47
CA GLU A 43 16.70 3.40 -2.18
C GLU A 43 15.77 4.55 -2.63
N ASP A 44 16.30 5.78 -2.78
CA ASP A 44 15.54 6.95 -3.28
C ASP A 44 15.76 7.24 -4.78
N LEU A 45 16.39 6.34 -5.54
CA LEU A 45 16.64 6.56 -6.97
C LEU A 45 15.35 6.42 -7.80
N PRO A 46 15.25 7.14 -8.94
CA PRO A 46 14.13 6.98 -9.85
C PRO A 46 13.96 5.52 -10.31
N GLY A 47 12.74 5.00 -10.16
CA GLY A 47 12.41 3.61 -10.52
C GLY A 47 12.46 2.63 -9.34
N VAL A 48 12.83 3.08 -8.15
CA VAL A 48 12.59 2.36 -6.89
C VAL A 48 11.21 2.75 -6.37
N TYR A 49 10.39 1.75 -6.02
CA TYR A 49 9.02 1.95 -5.58
C TYR A 49 8.74 1.12 -4.34
N ASP A 50 8.04 1.72 -3.38
CA ASP A 50 7.54 1.01 -2.21
C ASP A 50 6.41 0.04 -2.61
N ALA A 51 6.41 -1.14 -1.99
CA ALA A 51 5.56 -2.24 -2.43
C ALA A 51 4.05 -1.97 -2.27
N LEU A 52 3.59 -1.45 -1.13
CA LEU A 52 2.15 -1.17 -0.98
C LEU A 52 1.73 -0.01 -1.87
N ASP A 53 2.54 1.04 -2.05
CA ASP A 53 2.19 2.16 -2.93
C ASP A 53 1.98 1.66 -4.37
N PHE A 54 2.88 0.80 -4.86
CA PHE A 54 2.72 0.12 -6.16
C PHE A 54 1.43 -0.72 -6.23
N LEU A 55 1.15 -1.52 -5.22
CA LEU A 55 -0.02 -2.41 -5.20
C LEU A 55 -1.34 -1.62 -5.08
N ILE A 56 -1.38 -0.56 -4.26
CA ILE A 56 -2.51 0.35 -4.11
C ILE A 56 -2.79 1.06 -5.43
N ALA A 57 -1.77 1.60 -6.09
CA ALA A 57 -1.91 2.24 -7.39
C ALA A 57 -2.51 1.27 -8.44
N ASN A 58 -2.04 0.02 -8.46
CA ASN A 58 -2.56 -1.00 -9.37
C ASN A 58 -4.04 -1.35 -9.08
N VAL A 59 -4.42 -1.48 -7.81
CA VAL A 59 -5.83 -1.73 -7.43
C VAL A 59 -6.71 -0.53 -7.80
N ASN A 60 -6.26 0.70 -7.51
CA ASN A 60 -6.98 1.92 -7.86
C ASN A 60 -7.22 2.02 -9.36
N ARG A 61 -6.21 1.71 -10.20
CA ARG A 61 -6.39 1.65 -11.66
C ARG A 61 -7.41 0.59 -12.07
N ASN A 62 -7.36 -0.61 -11.50
CA ASN A 62 -8.28 -1.70 -11.85
C ASN A 62 -9.74 -1.43 -11.45
N LEU A 63 -9.95 -0.71 -10.34
CA LEU A 63 -11.28 -0.38 -9.82
C LEU A 63 -11.79 0.99 -10.27
N GLY A 64 -10.98 1.77 -11.00
CA GLY A 64 -11.34 3.13 -11.44
C GLY A 64 -11.33 4.17 -10.30
N PHE A 65 -10.58 3.93 -9.23
CA PHE A 65 -10.38 4.86 -8.11
C PHE A 65 -9.11 5.70 -8.23
N GLU A 66 -8.36 5.53 -9.31
CA GLU A 66 -7.21 6.37 -9.63
C GLU A 66 -7.59 7.85 -9.69
N LYS A 67 -6.79 8.71 -9.05
CA LYS A 67 -7.02 10.16 -9.04
C LYS A 67 -6.35 10.83 -10.22
N SER A 68 -5.16 10.36 -10.59
CA SER A 68 -4.38 10.89 -11.69
C SER A 68 -3.63 9.79 -12.44
N PRO A 69 -3.44 9.88 -13.78
CA PRO A 69 -2.71 8.87 -14.53
C PRO A 69 -1.25 8.65 -14.07
N GLU A 70 -0.65 9.66 -13.43
CA GLU A 70 0.72 9.62 -12.89
C GLU A 70 0.83 8.77 -11.62
N ASP A 71 -0.28 8.49 -10.94
CA ASP A 71 -0.31 7.62 -9.76
C ASP A 71 0.03 6.16 -10.14
N PHE A 72 -0.27 5.77 -11.39
CA PHE A 72 -0.04 4.41 -11.86
C PHE A 72 1.40 4.18 -12.31
N VAL A 73 2.05 3.20 -11.66
CA VAL A 73 3.38 2.76 -12.04
C VAL A 73 3.28 1.67 -13.11
N ASP A 74 3.46 2.05 -14.38
CA ASP A 74 3.42 1.13 -15.50
C ASP A 74 4.70 0.29 -15.61
N MET A 75 4.56 -1.04 -15.54
CA MET A 75 5.66 -1.99 -15.72
C MET A 75 5.80 -2.54 -17.13
N LYS A 76 4.92 -2.16 -18.07
CA LYS A 76 4.89 -2.72 -19.43
C LYS A 76 6.24 -2.58 -20.13
N GLY A 77 6.78 -3.70 -20.61
CA GLY A 77 8.06 -3.77 -21.31
C GLY A 77 9.31 -3.54 -20.44
N LYS A 78 9.16 -3.28 -19.14
CA LYS A 78 10.27 -3.04 -18.21
C LYS A 78 10.87 -4.34 -17.67
N LYS A 79 12.13 -4.29 -17.25
CA LYS A 79 12.76 -5.34 -16.44
C LYS A 79 12.58 -4.94 -14.98
N VAL A 80 11.93 -5.79 -14.19
CA VAL A 80 11.58 -5.49 -12.80
C VAL A 80 12.37 -6.40 -11.87
N VAL A 81 12.87 -5.84 -10.78
CA VAL A 81 13.47 -6.59 -9.66
C VAL A 81 12.61 -6.37 -8.43
N VAL A 82 12.22 -7.45 -7.75
CA VAL A 82 11.45 -7.38 -6.51
C VAL A 82 12.35 -7.76 -5.33
N LEU A 83 12.53 -6.83 -4.40
CA LEU A 83 13.33 -7.05 -3.20
C LEU A 83 12.44 -7.54 -2.06
N GLY A 84 12.44 -8.85 -1.82
CA GLY A 84 11.71 -9.48 -0.72
C GLY A 84 11.38 -10.95 -1.00
N GLY A 85 10.91 -11.66 0.03
CA GLY A 85 10.58 -13.10 -0.09
C GLY A 85 9.24 -13.51 0.52
N GLY A 86 8.44 -12.54 0.97
CA GLY A 86 7.10 -12.79 1.54
C GLY A 86 5.97 -12.63 0.53
N ASP A 87 4.73 -12.69 1.00
CA ASP A 87 3.53 -12.58 0.16
C ASP A 87 3.47 -11.27 -0.61
N THR A 88 3.83 -10.15 0.03
CA THR A 88 3.91 -8.84 -0.64
C THR A 88 4.86 -8.86 -1.85
N ALA A 89 6.01 -9.54 -1.74
CA ALA A 89 6.94 -9.67 -2.85
C ALA A 89 6.34 -10.51 -3.99
N MET A 90 5.63 -11.60 -3.66
CA MET A 90 4.93 -12.41 -4.65
C MET A 90 3.80 -11.65 -5.34
N ASP A 91 3.08 -10.79 -4.62
CA ASP A 91 2.04 -9.93 -5.18
C ASP A 91 2.62 -8.87 -6.10
N CYS A 92 3.74 -8.23 -5.72
CA CYS A 92 4.47 -7.32 -6.60
C CYS A 92 4.89 -8.04 -7.88
N ASN A 93 5.51 -9.22 -7.76
CA ASN A 93 5.99 -10.00 -8.89
C ASN A 93 4.85 -10.34 -9.87
N ARG A 94 3.77 -10.94 -9.37
CA ARG A 94 2.62 -11.33 -10.21
C ARG A 94 1.92 -10.13 -10.82
N THR A 95 1.86 -9.00 -10.10
CA THR A 95 1.29 -7.75 -10.61
C THR A 95 2.12 -7.20 -11.76
N SER A 96 3.44 -7.12 -11.61
CA SER A 96 4.34 -6.67 -12.68
C SER A 96 4.25 -7.55 -13.93
N ILE A 97 4.16 -8.88 -13.77
CA ILE A 97 3.92 -9.80 -14.90
C ILE A 97 2.60 -9.48 -15.60
N ARG A 98 1.51 -9.28 -14.84
CA ARG A 98 0.17 -8.98 -15.40
C ARG A 98 0.09 -7.62 -16.10
N GLN A 99 0.89 -6.65 -15.67
CA GLN A 99 1.06 -5.37 -16.37
C GLN A 99 1.89 -5.48 -17.65
N GLY A 100 2.50 -6.64 -17.94
CA GLY A 100 3.26 -6.88 -19.16
C GLY A 100 4.74 -6.52 -19.05
N ALA A 101 5.34 -6.64 -17.86
CA ALA A 101 6.79 -6.55 -17.69
C ALA A 101 7.52 -7.51 -18.64
N LYS A 102 8.65 -7.08 -19.18
CA LYS A 102 9.50 -7.89 -20.07
C LYS A 102 10.12 -9.06 -19.33
N SER A 103 10.54 -8.84 -18.08
CA SER A 103 11.05 -9.86 -17.17
C SER A 103 10.91 -9.38 -15.73
N VAL A 104 10.70 -10.32 -14.80
CA VAL A 104 10.65 -10.05 -13.37
C VAL A 104 11.63 -11.00 -12.67
N THR A 105 12.38 -10.51 -11.69
CA THR A 105 13.35 -11.29 -10.91
C THR A 105 13.22 -10.96 -9.44
#